data_AF-A0A2H5Y6W2-F1
#
_entry.id   AF-A0A2H5Y6W2-F1
#
_cell.length_a   1.000
_cell.length_b   1.000
_cell.length_c   1.000
_cell.angle_alpha   90.00
_cell.angle_beta   90.00
_cell.angle_gamma   90.00
#
_symmetry.space_group_name_H-M   'P 1'
#
loop_
_entity.id
_entity.type
_entity.pdbx_description
1 polymer ?
#
loop_
_entity_poly.entity_id
_entity_poly.type
_entity_poly.pdbx_seq_one_letter_code
_entity_poly.pdbx_strand_id
1 'polypeptide(L)' 'MGKDLTTSAFVRQQTDAQLLDFIQKGRPATDPANTTGVDMPPKGGNPALTDQDLADIIAFIRTFNPHQP' A
#
# COMPACT_ATOMS: atom_id res chain seq x y z
N MET A 1 -9.60 -10.53 3.34
CA MET A 1 -8.37 -10.05 4.00
C MET A 1 -7.59 -9.25 2.97
N GLY A 2 -7.31 -7.99 3.29
CA GLY A 2 -7.05 -6.89 2.35
C GLY A 2 -8.16 -5.84 2.47
N LYS A 3 -7.80 -4.58 2.78
CA LYS A 3 -8.76 -3.46 2.76
C LYS A 3 -9.12 -3.15 1.31
N ASP A 4 -10.33 -2.65 1.06
CA ASP A 4 -10.72 -2.18 -0.27
C ASP A 4 -9.84 -0.99 -0.68
N LEU A 5 -9.02 -1.17 -1.70
CA LEU A 5 -8.10 -0.14 -2.22
C LEU A 5 -8.77 0.79 -3.24
N THR A 6 -9.92 0.41 -3.81
CA THR A 6 -10.63 1.19 -4.82
C THR A 6 -11.28 2.44 -4.23
N THR A 7 -11.65 2.39 -2.96
CA THR A 7 -12.30 3.51 -2.23
C THR A 7 -11.50 3.96 -1.00
N SER A 8 -10.31 3.42 -0.78
CA SER A 8 -9.48 3.71 0.40
C SER A 8 -9.09 5.19 0.48
N ALA A 9 -9.51 5.86 1.56
CA ALA A 9 -9.08 7.22 1.88
C ALA A 9 -7.57 7.30 2.15
N PHE A 10 -6.98 6.26 2.76
CA PHE A 10 -5.54 6.19 2.98
C PHE A 10 -4.77 6.21 1.66
N VAL A 11 -5.21 5.44 0.67
CA VAL A 11 -4.56 5.44 -0.66
C VAL A 11 -4.72 6.80 -1.34
N ARG A 12 -5.89 7.44 -1.20
CA ARG A 12 -6.18 8.75 -1.82
C ARG A 12 -5.30 9.88 -1.31
N GLN A 13 -5.03 9.91 -0.01
CA GLN A 13 -4.34 11.00 0.67
C GLN A 13 -2.82 10.91 0.64
N GLN A 14 -2.27 9.76 0.23
CA GLN A 14 -0.83 9.55 0.19
C GLN A 14 -0.33 9.73 -1.23
N THR A 15 0.79 10.41 -1.41
CA THR A 15 1.54 10.47 -2.68
C THR A 15 2.06 9.09 -3.09
N ASP A 16 2.44 8.93 -4.36
CA ASP A 16 2.99 7.67 -4.86
C ASP A 16 4.28 7.26 -4.12
N ALA A 17 5.14 8.23 -3.79
CA ALA A 17 6.34 7.99 -3.00
C ALA A 17 6.01 7.52 -1.57
N GLN A 18 5.00 8.10 -0.93
CA GLN A 18 4.56 7.68 0.41
C GLN A 18 3.95 6.28 0.39
N LEU A 19 3.20 5.93 -0.66
CA LEU A 19 2.67 4.58 -0.84
C LEU A 19 3.78 3.55 -1.12
N LEU A 20 4.78 3.91 -1.93
CA LEU A 20 5.93 3.07 -2.19
C LEU A 20 6.67 2.74 -0.88
N ASP A 21 7.00 3.77 -0.10
CA ASP A 21 7.63 3.64 1.21
C ASP A 21 6.80 2.76 2.16
N PHE A 22 5.48 2.95 2.15
CA PHE A 22 4.56 2.18 2.96
C PHE A 22 4.55 0.70 2.57
N ILE A 23 4.51 0.38 1.28
CA ILE A 23 4.52 -1.00 0.78
C ILE A 23 5.88 -1.66 1.02
N GLN A 24 6.98 -0.92 0.91
CA GLN A 24 8.32 -1.43 1.21
C GLN A 24 8.49 -1.80 2.68
N LYS A 25 7.96 -0.97 3.61
CA LYS A 25 8.03 -1.23 5.05
C LYS A 25 7.00 -2.28 5.50
N GLY A 26 5.83 -2.30 4.87
CA GLY A 26 4.68 -3.04 5.34
C GLY A 26 4.06 -2.42 6.60
N ARG A 27 3.11 -3.13 7.21
CA ARG A 27 2.50 -2.77 8.49
C ARG A 27 2.26 -4.04 9.32
N PRO A 28 2.94 -4.19 10.48
CA PRO A 28 2.76 -5.37 11.29
C PRO A 28 1.36 -5.42 11.92
N ALA A 29 0.91 -6.59 12.36
CA ALA A 29 -0.35 -6.80 13.08
C ALA A 29 -0.37 -6.07 14.44
N THR A 30 0.81 -5.82 15.02
CA THR A 30 0.99 -5.09 16.27
C THR A 30 0.99 -3.57 16.12
N ASP A 31 0.99 -3.07 14.87
CA ASP A 31 0.90 -1.64 14.62
C ASP A 31 -0.46 -1.08 15.10
N PRO A 32 -0.50 0.00 15.90
CA PRO A 32 -1.76 0.58 16.39
C PRO A 32 -2.76 0.97 15.29
N ALA A 33 -2.26 1.28 14.08
CA ALA A 33 -3.08 1.61 12.92
C ALA A 33 -3.52 0.36 12.12
N ASN A 34 -3.16 -0.85 12.55
CA ASN A 34 -3.65 -2.10 11.98
C ASN A 34 -5.00 -2.50 12.61
N THR A 35 -6.07 -2.06 11.98
CA THR A 35 -7.44 -2.38 12.43
C THR A 35 -7.91 -3.79 12.08
N THR A 36 -7.10 -4.57 11.35
CA THR A 36 -7.47 -5.92 10.89
C THR A 36 -6.84 -7.04 11.70
N GLY A 37 -5.76 -6.75 12.43
CA GLY A 37 -4.93 -7.78 13.08
C GLY A 37 -4.21 -8.70 12.09
N VAL A 38 -4.24 -8.38 10.80
CA VAL A 38 -3.58 -9.16 9.73
C VAL A 38 -2.27 -8.47 9.36
N ASP A 39 -1.19 -9.22 9.38
CA ASP A 39 0.13 -8.74 9.02
C ASP A 39 0.18 -8.33 7.54
N MET A 40 0.68 -7.13 7.25
CA MET A 40 1.04 -6.70 5.91
C MET A 40 2.57 -6.72 5.80
N PRO A 41 3.19 -7.83 5.37
CA PRO A 41 4.64 -7.92 5.29
C PRO A 41 5.22 -6.95 4.23
N PRO A 42 6.50 -6.56 4.37
CA PRO A 42 7.26 -5.83 3.36
C PRO A 42 7.02 -6.39 1.95
N LYS A 43 6.71 -5.52 0.99
CA LYS A 43 6.48 -5.89 -0.42
C LYS A 43 5.40 -6.98 -0.61
N GLY A 44 4.43 -7.05 0.30
CA GLY A 44 3.42 -8.12 0.29
C GLY A 44 3.98 -9.52 0.50
N GLY A 45 5.18 -9.62 1.12
CA GLY A 45 5.87 -10.89 1.34
C GLY A 45 6.70 -11.36 0.15
N ASN A 46 6.81 -10.55 -0.92
CA ASN A 46 7.62 -10.87 -2.09
C ASN A 46 8.88 -9.99 -2.16
N PRO A 47 10.03 -10.46 -1.64
CA PRO A 47 11.27 -9.68 -1.65
C PRO A 47 11.84 -9.44 -3.06
N ALA A 48 11.39 -10.20 -4.07
CA ALA A 48 11.87 -10.07 -5.45
C ALA A 48 11.29 -8.86 -6.19
N LEU A 49 10.23 -8.22 -5.68
CA LEU A 49 9.67 -7.02 -6.28
C LEU A 49 10.66 -5.85 -6.16
N THR A 50 10.96 -5.24 -7.30
CA THR A 50 11.79 -4.05 -7.39
C THR A 50 10.97 -2.79 -7.09
N ASP A 51 11.65 -1.66 -6.86
CA ASP A 51 10.96 -0.38 -6.65
C ASP A 51 10.14 0.03 -7.88
N GLN A 52 10.59 -0.35 -9.08
CA GLN A 52 9.84 -0.14 -10.32
C GLN A 52 8.56 -0.97 -10.35
N ASP A 53 8.62 -2.25 -9.97
CA ASP A 53 7.44 -3.13 -9.91
C ASP A 53 6.41 -2.57 -8.91
N LEU A 54 6.88 -2.07 -7.76
CA LEU A 54 6.01 -1.44 -6.77
C LEU A 54 5.39 -0.14 -7.30
N ALA A 55 6.15 0.67 -8.03
CA ALA A 55 5.64 1.88 -8.68
C ALA A 55 4.57 1.55 -9.72
N ASP A 56 4.75 0.49 -10.52
CA ASP A 56 3.77 0.05 -11.53
C ASP A 56 2.48 -0.47 -10.88
N ILE A 57 2.59 -1.19 -9.75
CA ILE A 57 1.44 -1.61 -8.95
C ILE A 57 0.69 -0.40 -8.40
N ILE A 58 1.40 0.61 -7.90
CA ILE A 58 0.78 1.85 -7.42
C ILE A 58 0.06 2.56 -8.58
N ALA A 59 0.71 2.69 -9.73
CA ALA A 59 0.11 3.27 -10.93
C ALA A 59 -1.18 2.55 -11.34
N PHE A 60 -1.19 1.21 -11.29
CA PHE A 60 -2.41 0.43 -11.53
C PHE A 60 -3.50 0.72 -10.50
N ILE A 61 -3.18 0.79 -9.20
CA ILE A 61 -4.13 1.15 -8.14
C ILE A 61 -4.73 2.54 -8.39
N ARG A 62 -3.94 3.51 -8.87
CA ARG A 62 -4.40 4.87 -9.19
C ARG A 62 -5.44 4.92 -10.30
N THR A 63 -5.47 3.94 -11.20
CA THR A 63 -6.50 3.88 -12.25
C THR A 63 -7.91 3.68 -11.68
N PHE A 64 -8.03 3.04 -10.51
CA PHE A 64 -9.29 2.85 -9.80
C PHE A 64 -9.50 3.87 -8.68
N ASN A 65 -8.41 4.35 -8.06
CA ASN A 65 -8.46 5.24 -6.92
C ASN A 65 -7.43 6.38 -7.05
N PRO A 66 -7.75 7.45 -7.81
CA PRO A 66 -6.83 8.54 -8.09
C PRO A 66 -6.45 9.31 -6.81
N HIS A 67 -5.20 9.80 -6.78
CA HIS A 67 -4.71 10.66 -5.71
C HIS A 67 -5.57 11.91 -5.57
N GLN A 68 -5.92 12.29 -4.34
CA GLN A 68 -6.56 13.56 -4.03
C GLN A 68 -5.60 14.43 -3.21
N PRO A 69 -5.31 15.66 -3.66
CA PRO A 69 -4.49 16.60 -2.90
C PRO A 69 -5.14 17.03 -1.59
#